data_AF-A0A1Y3TXX2-F1
#
_entry.id   AF-A0A1Y3TXX2-F1
#
_cell.length_a   1.000
_cell.length_b   1.000
_cell.length_c   1.000
_cell.angle_alpha   90.00
_cell.angle_beta   90.00
_cell.angle_gamma   90.00
#
_symmetry.space_group_name_H-M   'P 1'
#
loop_
_entity.id
_entity.type
_entity.pdbx_description
1 polymer ?
#
loop_
_entity_poly.entity_id
_entity_poly.type
_entity_poly.pdbx_seq_one_letter_code
_entity_poly.pdbx_strand_id
1 'polypeptide(L)'
;MNKWISGLLMATLILCPVTGCTALGASEEAVNQNQQVKSAVNNKSTAQVPLTSRAGAAQNTADPLNFANENALREVLVGQWVYCPPASSEPALWISFTKDGKVHERIKNPNGSYQERNGSYQLQRWEMRPEVVPNLLQIQFPVAGRYVTTSDFLIERKTLCDGKIVLELMQMNNGDSTFSTNFSDTCPVLERATIWQPQGTVKKGETFYGAVWKMNPTTKTVWVDDVTEDGLNIGRYESLPYQVAPQLDLNALPPQLLVNGGIWTIQTDSMGRITAMEPYIYGEYDDGYDMEMTEEEAATILSGFTEVQFYLNQGMSMFFDGDIEVISGETCIVIALGTNHRDYFVRELYYAVSPYGTVYSYDVITDTWNLLGLG
;
A
#
# COMPACT_ATOMS: atom_id res chain seq x y z
N MET A 1 28.29 -42.58 22.40
CA MET A 1 29.39 -42.41 21.42
C MET A 1 29.43 -40.93 21.05
N ASN A 2 29.97 -40.07 21.91
CA ASN A 2 31.36 -39.55 21.91
C ASN A 2 31.77 -38.83 20.62
N LYS A 3 31.85 -37.48 20.69
CA LYS A 3 33.11 -36.72 20.56
C LYS A 3 32.97 -35.30 21.12
N TRP A 4 33.78 -35.03 22.15
CA TRP A 4 34.21 -33.70 22.62
C TRP A 4 35.42 -33.24 21.80
N ILE A 5 35.71 -31.91 21.82
CA ILE A 5 37.03 -31.23 21.93
C ILE A 5 36.75 -29.70 21.89
N SER A 6 36.92 -29.00 23.03
CA SER A 6 37.98 -27.99 23.33
C SER A 6 37.79 -26.65 22.61
N GLY A 7 37.69 -25.46 23.22
CA GLY A 7 38.21 -24.96 24.49
C GLY A 7 39.59 -24.32 24.30
N LEU A 8 39.68 -22.97 24.34
CA LEU A 8 40.78 -22.12 24.87
C LEU A 8 40.44 -20.62 24.64
N LEU A 9 40.26 -19.82 25.70
CA LEU A 9 41.21 -18.84 26.31
C LEU A 9 41.44 -17.58 25.43
N MET A 10 41.15 -16.35 25.87
CA MET A 10 41.86 -15.62 26.93
C MET A 10 41.13 -14.31 27.29
N ALA A 11 41.14 -13.98 28.59
CA ALA A 11 40.93 -12.63 29.13
C ALA A 11 42.07 -11.69 28.64
N THR A 12 42.08 -10.37 28.77
CA THR A 12 41.88 -9.55 29.98
C THR A 12 42.15 -8.08 29.59
N LEU A 13 41.45 -7.11 30.23
CA LEU A 13 41.95 -5.87 30.86
C LEU A 13 42.76 -4.84 29.98
N ILE A 14 42.72 -3.48 30.07
CA ILE A 14 42.22 -2.42 30.97
C ILE A 14 42.32 -1.06 30.20
N LEU A 15 41.71 -0.03 30.79
CA LEU A 15 42.18 1.37 30.94
C LEU A 15 41.76 2.44 29.91
N CYS A 16 40.81 3.28 30.33
CA CYS A 16 40.71 4.70 29.95
C CYS A 16 42.00 5.47 30.35
N PRO A 17 42.32 6.62 29.73
CA PRO A 17 41.78 7.88 30.29
C PRO A 17 41.44 9.00 29.27
N VAL A 18 40.42 9.76 29.65
CA VAL A 18 40.24 11.23 29.62
C VAL A 18 41.26 12.09 28.85
N THR A 19 40.74 12.92 27.94
CA THR A 19 41.06 14.36 27.71
C THR A 19 39.98 14.90 26.76
N GLY A 20 39.28 16.02 26.91
CA GLY A 20 39.35 17.16 27.81
C GLY A 20 38.95 18.42 27.01
N CYS A 21 37.90 19.14 27.47
CA CYS A 21 37.59 20.58 27.31
C CYS A 21 37.45 21.16 25.87
N THR A 22 36.57 22.13 25.55
CA THR A 22 36.15 23.35 26.25
C THR A 22 34.75 23.81 25.81
N ALA A 23 33.99 24.39 26.74
CA ALA A 23 32.87 25.29 26.51
C ALA A 23 33.30 26.75 26.73
N LEU A 24 32.68 27.71 26.01
CA LEU A 24 32.57 29.18 26.21
C LEU A 24 32.38 29.81 24.81
N GLY A 25 31.47 30.73 24.48
CA GLY A 25 30.54 31.60 25.21
C GLY A 25 30.43 32.95 24.46
N ALA A 26 29.23 33.56 24.44
CA ALA A 26 28.88 34.96 24.04
C ALA A 26 29.07 35.36 22.54
N SER A 27 28.10 35.87 21.77
CA SER A 27 27.10 36.97 21.86
C SER A 27 27.60 38.37 21.48
N GLU A 28 26.71 39.12 20.80
CA GLU A 28 26.72 40.56 20.43
C GLU A 28 27.54 40.94 19.17
N GLU A 29 27.17 41.87 18.28
CA GLU A 29 25.99 42.70 18.04
C GLU A 29 26.16 43.34 16.63
N ALA A 30 25.09 43.31 15.82
CA ALA A 30 24.48 44.44 15.12
C ALA A 30 25.34 45.49 14.37
N VAL A 31 25.06 45.70 13.07
CA VAL A 31 24.82 47.05 12.49
C VAL A 31 23.79 46.97 11.35
N ASN A 32 22.85 47.89 11.46
CA ASN A 32 21.65 48.18 10.68
C ASN A 32 21.96 49.22 9.56
N GLN A 33 21.37 49.10 8.38
CA GLN A 33 21.13 50.28 7.51
C GLN A 33 19.73 50.22 6.87
N ASN A 34 18.87 51.09 7.39
CA ASN A 34 17.63 51.56 6.81
C ASN A 34 17.88 52.40 5.55
N GLN A 35 17.00 52.27 4.55
CA GLN A 35 16.62 53.41 3.72
C GLN A 35 15.11 53.39 3.44
N GLN A 36 14.43 54.41 3.98
CA GLN A 36 13.05 54.78 3.68
C GLN A 36 13.00 55.57 2.37
N VAL A 37 12.02 55.30 1.51
CA VAL A 37 11.38 56.33 0.68
C VAL A 37 9.86 56.12 0.73
N LYS A 38 9.16 57.19 1.14
CA LYS A 38 7.69 57.32 1.10
C LYS A 38 7.26 57.82 -0.28
N SER A 39 6.18 57.27 -0.82
CA SER A 39 5.21 58.02 -1.61
C SER A 39 3.85 57.32 -1.58
N ALA A 40 2.82 58.12 -1.33
CA ALA A 40 1.43 57.70 -1.19
C ALA A 40 0.65 58.06 -2.45
N VAL A 41 -0.19 57.15 -2.97
CA VAL A 41 -1.39 57.48 -3.77
C VAL A 41 -2.46 56.42 -3.50
N ASN A 42 -3.65 56.88 -3.11
CA ASN A 42 -4.88 56.13 -2.88
C ASN A 42 -5.45 55.51 -4.18
N ASN A 43 -6.02 54.29 -4.11
CA ASN A 43 -7.40 54.03 -4.56
C ASN A 43 -7.90 52.59 -4.26
N LYS A 44 -9.00 52.53 -3.49
CA LYS A 44 -10.15 51.61 -3.54
C LYS A 44 -9.95 50.08 -3.58
N SER A 45 -10.08 49.50 -2.38
CA SER A 45 -11.04 48.47 -1.96
C SER A 45 -11.34 47.27 -2.88
N THR A 46 -10.67 46.14 -2.60
CA THR A 46 -11.26 44.79 -2.64
C THR A 46 -10.74 44.03 -1.43
N ALA A 47 -11.65 43.54 -0.60
CA ALA A 47 -11.33 42.91 0.68
C ALA A 47 -10.56 41.59 0.48
N GLN A 48 -9.26 41.61 0.79
CA GLN A 48 -8.45 40.42 1.05
C GLN A 48 -8.59 40.05 2.53
N VAL A 49 -8.95 38.80 2.78
CA VAL A 49 -8.90 38.16 4.11
C VAL A 49 -7.42 38.09 4.55
N PRO A 50 -7.05 38.49 5.78
CA PRO A 50 -5.64 38.62 6.14
C PRO A 50 -4.97 37.25 6.36
N LEU A 51 -3.95 36.95 5.55
CA LEU A 51 -2.88 36.02 5.93
C LEU A 51 -2.13 36.63 7.12
N THR A 52 -2.39 36.12 8.32
CA THR A 52 -1.50 36.33 9.46
C THR A 52 -0.47 35.21 9.46
N SER A 53 0.74 35.56 9.03
CA SER A 53 1.94 34.79 9.30
C SER A 53 2.18 34.75 10.81
N ARG A 54 2.13 33.55 11.38
CA ARG A 54 2.65 33.30 12.73
C ARG A 54 3.74 32.24 12.61
N ALA A 55 4.95 32.70 12.34
CA ALA A 55 6.15 31.95 12.66
C ALA A 55 6.26 31.89 14.20
N GLY A 56 6.49 30.70 14.75
CA GLY A 56 6.84 30.52 16.16
C GLY A 56 5.76 29.87 17.03
N ALA A 57 5.53 28.58 16.81
CA ALA A 57 5.48 27.59 17.88
C ALA A 57 5.65 26.23 17.20
N ALA A 58 6.76 25.53 17.47
CA ALA A 58 6.75 24.08 17.29
C ALA A 58 5.67 23.57 18.25
N GLN A 59 4.44 23.42 17.76
CA GLN A 59 3.47 22.60 18.44
C GLN A 59 4.16 21.26 18.58
N ASN A 60 4.32 20.78 19.81
CA ASN A 60 4.55 19.37 20.07
C ASN A 60 3.29 18.64 19.59
N THR A 61 3.12 18.52 18.27
CA THR A 61 2.16 17.64 17.65
C THR A 61 2.62 16.25 18.01
N ALA A 62 1.78 15.50 18.72
CA ALA A 62 2.03 14.10 19.01
C ALA A 62 2.46 13.40 17.70
N ASP A 63 3.48 12.55 17.78
CA ASP A 63 3.98 11.81 16.62
C ASP A 63 2.80 11.07 15.96
N PRO A 64 2.45 11.40 14.69
CA PRO A 64 1.30 10.83 14.01
C PRO A 64 1.46 9.34 13.69
N LEU A 65 2.64 8.78 13.92
CA LEU A 65 2.99 7.38 13.72
C LEU A 65 3.19 6.66 15.07
N ASN A 66 2.81 7.28 16.18
CA ASN A 66 2.84 6.64 17.48
C ASN A 66 1.62 5.71 17.66
N PHE A 67 1.86 4.42 17.47
CA PHE A 67 0.87 3.37 17.67
C PHE A 67 1.13 2.51 18.91
N ALA A 68 1.84 3.05 19.92
CA ALA A 68 2.33 2.27 21.06
C ALA A 68 1.24 1.68 21.96
N ASN A 69 0.03 2.26 21.97
CA ASN A 69 -1.11 1.77 22.75
C ASN A 69 -2.43 2.31 22.19
N GLU A 70 -3.56 1.86 22.75
CA GLU A 70 -4.90 2.24 22.29
C GLU A 70 -5.12 3.75 22.31
N ASN A 71 -4.68 4.46 23.35
CA ASN A 71 -4.85 5.91 23.42
C ASN A 71 -4.06 6.61 22.32
N ALA A 72 -2.82 6.18 22.07
CA ALA A 72 -2.00 6.73 20.99
C ALA A 72 -2.66 6.48 19.62
N LEU A 73 -3.16 5.25 19.37
CA LEU A 73 -3.89 4.94 18.14
C LEU A 73 -5.17 5.79 17.99
N ARG A 74 -5.93 6.02 19.07
CA ARG A 74 -7.09 6.92 19.04
C ARG A 74 -6.69 8.35 18.66
N GLU A 75 -5.61 8.88 19.24
CA GLU A 75 -5.10 10.21 18.86
C GLU A 75 -4.70 10.25 17.39
N VAL A 76 -4.08 9.19 16.85
CA VAL A 76 -3.77 9.11 15.41
C VAL A 76 -5.04 9.12 14.57
N LEU A 77 -6.08 8.36 14.93
CA LEU A 77 -7.34 8.28 14.17
C LEU A 77 -8.12 9.60 14.13
N VAL A 78 -8.08 10.40 15.20
CA VAL A 78 -8.90 11.63 15.32
C VAL A 78 -8.66 12.60 14.16
N GLY A 79 -9.73 13.05 13.53
CA GLY A 79 -9.69 13.96 12.38
C GLY A 79 -10.32 13.34 11.14
N GLN A 80 -10.25 14.07 10.03
CA GLN A 80 -10.82 13.66 8.76
C GLN A 80 -9.79 12.90 7.92
N TRP A 81 -10.23 11.78 7.38
CA TRP A 81 -9.54 10.95 6.41
C TRP A 81 -10.29 10.96 5.09
N VAL A 82 -9.54 10.79 4.01
CA VAL A 82 -10.03 10.77 2.64
C VAL A 82 -9.81 9.40 2.06
N TYR A 83 -10.81 8.90 1.34
CA TYR A 83 -10.74 7.68 0.55
C TYR A 83 -10.93 8.01 -0.93
N CYS A 84 -10.06 7.43 -1.75
CA CYS A 84 -10.14 7.42 -3.20
C CYS A 84 -10.29 5.96 -3.66
N PRO A 85 -11.29 5.64 -4.50
CA PRO A 85 -11.47 4.28 -5.01
C PRO A 85 -10.26 3.81 -5.84
N PRO A 86 -9.98 2.49 -5.93
CA PRO A 86 -8.81 1.97 -6.63
C PRO A 86 -8.62 2.49 -8.07
N ALA A 87 -9.72 2.70 -8.80
CA ALA A 87 -9.71 3.17 -10.18
C ALA A 87 -9.76 4.72 -10.32
N SER A 88 -9.59 5.49 -9.24
CA SER A 88 -9.73 6.94 -9.26
C SER A 88 -8.83 7.66 -8.28
N SER A 89 -8.23 8.77 -8.70
CA SER A 89 -7.55 9.71 -7.81
C SER A 89 -8.50 10.74 -7.17
N GLU A 90 -9.78 10.74 -7.55
CA GLU A 90 -10.77 11.68 -7.05
C GLU A 90 -11.38 11.19 -5.73
N PRO A 91 -11.41 12.02 -4.68
CA PRO A 91 -12.05 11.68 -3.42
C PRO A 91 -13.53 11.29 -3.57
N ALA A 92 -13.88 10.12 -3.04
CA ALA A 92 -15.25 9.60 -3.06
C ALA A 92 -15.89 9.52 -1.66
N LEU A 93 -15.08 9.43 -0.60
CA LEU A 93 -15.56 9.34 0.78
C LEU A 93 -14.64 10.11 1.72
N TRP A 94 -15.26 10.81 2.69
CA TRP A 94 -14.58 11.44 3.81
C TRP A 94 -15.10 10.82 5.11
N ILE A 95 -14.20 10.34 5.96
CA ILE A 95 -14.54 9.74 7.25
C ILE A 95 -13.83 10.52 8.36
N SER A 96 -14.60 10.99 9.33
CA SER A 96 -14.09 11.81 10.43
C SER A 96 -14.28 11.11 11.76
N PHE A 97 -13.20 10.88 12.49
CA PHE A 97 -13.23 10.28 13.82
C PHE A 97 -13.03 11.32 14.91
N THR A 98 -13.75 11.17 16.01
CA THR A 98 -13.62 12.03 17.19
C THR A 98 -13.04 11.27 18.38
N LYS A 99 -12.51 12.00 19.36
CA LYS A 99 -11.90 11.41 20.55
C LYS A 99 -12.89 10.67 21.45
N ASP A 100 -14.16 11.07 21.42
CA ASP A 100 -15.27 10.46 22.17
C ASP A 100 -15.92 9.25 21.47
N GLY A 101 -15.28 8.70 20.43
CA GLY A 101 -15.74 7.48 19.77
C GLY A 101 -16.87 7.69 18.76
N LYS A 102 -17.05 8.92 18.23
CA LYS A 102 -17.99 9.20 17.15
C LYS A 102 -17.31 9.14 15.79
N VAL A 103 -18.09 8.77 14.79
CA VAL A 103 -17.67 8.78 13.39
C VAL A 103 -18.71 9.51 12.56
N HIS A 104 -18.25 10.29 11.58
CA HIS A 104 -19.08 10.89 10.55
C HIS A 104 -18.53 10.52 9.18
N GLU A 105 -19.38 9.94 8.33
CA GLU A 105 -19.06 9.66 6.94
C GLU A 105 -19.82 10.61 6.03
N ARG A 106 -19.11 11.15 5.04
CA ARG A 106 -19.69 11.85 3.90
C ARG A 106 -19.27 11.13 2.63
N ILE A 107 -20.23 10.70 1.85
CA ILE A 107 -20.06 9.87 0.64
C ILE A 107 -20.52 10.68 -0.56
N LYS A 108 -19.70 10.75 -1.61
CA LYS A 108 -20.05 11.39 -2.88
C LYS A 108 -20.76 10.36 -3.77
N ASN A 109 -22.00 10.65 -4.13
CA ASN A 109 -22.78 9.81 -5.04
C ASN A 109 -22.34 10.05 -6.51
N PRO A 110 -22.61 9.10 -7.42
CA PRO A 110 -22.29 9.25 -8.85
C PRO A 110 -22.92 10.48 -9.50
N ASN A 111 -24.08 10.94 -9.01
CA ASN A 111 -24.77 12.14 -9.50
C ASN A 111 -24.18 13.46 -8.93
N GLY A 112 -23.10 13.39 -8.16
CA GLY A 112 -22.45 14.54 -7.53
C GLY A 112 -23.08 15.03 -6.23
N SER A 113 -24.19 14.43 -5.78
CA SER A 113 -24.77 14.72 -4.46
C SER A 113 -23.97 14.05 -3.34
N TYR A 114 -24.23 14.45 -2.10
CA TYR A 114 -23.59 13.87 -0.93
C TYR A 114 -24.61 13.16 -0.05
N GLN A 115 -24.23 11.98 0.43
CA GLN A 115 -24.89 11.29 1.52
C GLN A 115 -24.04 11.43 2.78
N GLU A 116 -24.68 11.67 3.92
CA GLU A 116 -23.99 11.76 5.20
C GLU A 116 -24.60 10.80 6.22
N ARG A 117 -23.76 10.29 7.12
CA ARG A 117 -24.20 9.43 8.22
C ARG A 117 -23.31 9.59 9.44
N ASN A 118 -23.95 9.50 10.61
CA ASN A 118 -23.29 9.61 11.91
C ASN A 118 -23.37 8.26 12.62
N GLY A 119 -22.27 7.86 13.23
CA GLY A 119 -22.13 6.58 13.91
C GLY A 119 -21.23 6.66 15.13
N SER A 120 -20.80 5.50 15.58
CA SER A 120 -19.76 5.34 16.59
C SER A 120 -18.72 4.34 16.13
N TYR A 121 -17.49 4.49 16.63
CA TYR A 121 -16.43 3.52 16.41
C TYR A 121 -15.85 3.03 17.73
N GLN A 122 -15.31 1.81 17.71
CA GLN A 122 -14.58 1.21 18.80
C GLN A 122 -13.32 0.53 18.28
N LEU A 123 -12.31 0.44 19.14
CA LEU A 123 -11.11 -0.34 18.88
C LEU A 123 -11.17 -1.61 19.71
N GLN A 124 -10.98 -2.74 19.06
CA GLN A 124 -10.88 -4.06 19.69
C GLN A 124 -9.56 -4.72 19.30
N ARG A 125 -9.23 -5.82 19.98
CA ARG A 125 -8.09 -6.66 19.60
C ARG A 125 -8.60 -7.80 18.75
N TRP A 126 -7.99 -8.00 17.59
CA TRP A 126 -8.22 -9.20 16.80
C TRP A 126 -7.66 -10.44 17.51
N GLU A 127 -6.40 -10.36 17.96
CA GLU A 127 -5.76 -11.44 18.71
C GLU A 127 -6.02 -11.32 20.22
N MET A 128 -6.26 -12.45 20.89
CA MET A 128 -6.41 -12.51 22.37
C MET A 128 -5.08 -12.34 23.13
N ARG A 129 -4.09 -11.67 22.54
CA ARG A 129 -2.80 -11.37 23.18
C ARG A 129 -2.86 -9.96 23.80
N PRO A 130 -2.78 -9.82 25.14
CA PRO A 130 -2.97 -8.53 25.80
C PRO A 130 -1.89 -7.48 25.47
N GLU A 131 -0.71 -7.94 25.07
CA GLU A 131 0.45 -7.11 24.67
C GLU A 131 0.24 -6.40 23.32
N VAL A 132 -0.71 -6.89 22.49
CA VAL A 132 -0.97 -6.34 21.16
C VAL A 132 -1.91 -5.14 21.27
N VAL A 133 -1.49 -4.04 20.65
CA VAL A 133 -2.30 -2.82 20.56
C VAL A 133 -3.59 -3.14 19.78
N PRO A 134 -4.77 -2.70 20.26
CA PRO A 134 -6.02 -2.88 19.52
C PRO A 134 -5.87 -2.45 18.05
N ASN A 135 -6.16 -3.36 17.13
CA ASN A 135 -5.98 -3.16 15.69
C ASN A 135 -7.27 -3.45 14.90
N LEU A 136 -8.36 -3.81 15.57
CA LEU A 136 -9.67 -3.99 14.95
C LEU A 136 -10.51 -2.72 15.14
N LEU A 137 -10.73 -1.98 14.07
CA LEU A 137 -11.61 -0.82 13.99
C LEU A 137 -13.03 -1.26 13.65
N GLN A 138 -13.92 -1.19 14.64
CA GLN A 138 -15.34 -1.49 14.45
C GLN A 138 -16.11 -0.19 14.27
N ILE A 139 -16.91 -0.12 13.21
CA ILE A 139 -17.72 1.05 12.87
C ILE A 139 -19.20 0.66 12.85
N GLN A 140 -20.01 1.43 13.57
CA GLN A 140 -21.43 1.14 13.76
C GLN A 140 -22.28 2.36 13.39
N PHE A 141 -23.31 2.12 12.58
CA PHE A 141 -24.29 3.14 12.22
C PHE A 141 -25.68 2.71 12.71
N PRO A 142 -26.52 3.67 13.14
CA PRO A 142 -27.87 3.36 13.61
C PRO A 142 -28.77 2.94 12.44
N VAL A 143 -29.40 1.78 12.56
CA VAL A 143 -30.43 1.27 11.65
C VAL A 143 -31.72 1.09 12.44
N ALA A 144 -32.78 1.81 12.06
CA ALA A 144 -34.11 1.72 12.71
C ALA A 144 -34.08 1.82 14.26
N GLY A 145 -33.20 2.65 14.82
CA GLY A 145 -33.06 2.85 16.27
C GLY A 145 -32.21 1.82 17.01
N ARG A 146 -31.55 0.88 16.32
CA ARG A 146 -30.51 0.00 16.88
C ARG A 146 -29.17 0.29 16.22
N TYR A 147 -28.08 0.29 16.98
CA TYR A 147 -26.74 0.26 16.41
C TYR A 147 -26.45 -1.15 15.94
N VAL A 148 -26.22 -1.32 14.64
CA VAL A 148 -25.75 -2.58 14.05
C VAL A 148 -24.29 -2.35 13.71
N THR A 149 -23.41 -3.28 14.07
CA THR A 149 -22.03 -3.26 13.54
C THR A 149 -22.12 -3.48 12.05
N THR A 150 -21.78 -2.45 11.27
CA THR A 150 -21.84 -2.53 9.81
C THR A 150 -20.49 -2.95 9.26
N SER A 151 -19.40 -2.58 9.93
CA SER A 151 -18.05 -2.77 9.38
C SER A 151 -17.03 -3.09 10.47
N ASP A 152 -16.26 -4.15 10.27
CA ASP A 152 -15.08 -4.49 11.08
C ASP A 152 -13.86 -4.46 10.17
N PHE A 153 -12.87 -3.63 10.51
CA PHE A 153 -11.64 -3.48 9.75
C PHE A 153 -10.43 -3.78 10.61
N LEU A 154 -9.57 -4.69 10.16
CA LEU A 154 -8.21 -4.77 10.64
C LEU A 154 -7.44 -3.57 10.10
N ILE A 155 -6.78 -2.81 10.96
CA ILE A 155 -5.78 -1.83 10.54
C ILE A 155 -4.52 -2.63 10.20
N GLU A 156 -4.40 -3.01 8.95
CA GLU A 156 -3.39 -3.94 8.47
C GLU A 156 -2.03 -3.25 8.36
N ARG A 157 -1.99 -2.13 7.64
CA ARG A 157 -0.75 -1.35 7.47
C ARG A 157 -0.99 0.13 7.66
N LYS A 158 0.11 0.82 7.96
CA LYS A 158 0.14 2.25 8.21
C LYS A 158 1.50 2.81 7.82
N THR A 159 1.52 4.00 7.28
CA THR A 159 2.77 4.69 6.97
C THR A 159 2.59 6.20 6.88
N LEU A 160 3.70 6.93 6.86
CA LEU A 160 3.79 8.27 6.30
C LEU A 160 4.33 8.18 4.88
N CYS A 161 3.54 8.58 3.89
CA CYS A 161 3.94 8.58 2.49
C CYS A 161 3.60 9.93 1.87
N ASP A 162 4.60 10.60 1.29
CA ASP A 162 4.43 11.82 0.50
C ASP A 162 3.56 12.92 1.16
N GLY A 163 3.85 13.24 2.41
CA GLY A 163 3.12 14.26 3.18
C GLY A 163 1.72 13.83 3.62
N LYS A 164 1.40 12.54 3.55
CA LYS A 164 0.15 11.96 4.04
C LYS A 164 0.44 10.84 5.03
N ILE A 165 -0.40 10.75 6.05
CA ILE A 165 -0.54 9.55 6.85
C ILE A 165 -1.49 8.64 6.08
N VAL A 166 -1.12 7.39 5.93
CA VAL A 166 -1.84 6.36 5.19
C VAL A 166 -2.21 5.25 6.16
N LEU A 167 -3.45 4.79 6.09
CA LEU A 167 -3.95 3.60 6.79
C LEU A 167 -4.57 2.66 5.76
N GLU A 168 -4.00 1.48 5.63
CA GLU A 168 -4.59 0.37 4.87
C GLU A 168 -5.45 -0.44 5.84
N LEU A 169 -6.71 -0.61 5.47
CA LEU A 169 -7.68 -1.39 6.22
C LEU A 169 -7.96 -2.68 5.47
N MET A 170 -8.13 -3.78 6.19
CA MET A 170 -8.64 -5.05 5.65
C MET A 170 -9.99 -5.36 6.29
N GLN A 171 -11.02 -5.57 5.48
CA GLN A 171 -12.34 -5.91 5.99
C GLN A 171 -12.35 -7.34 6.55
N MET A 172 -12.78 -7.49 7.81
CA MET A 172 -12.74 -8.76 8.55
C MET A 172 -14.09 -9.47 8.65
N ASN A 173 -15.20 -8.79 8.36
CA ASN A 173 -16.54 -9.35 8.52
C ASN A 173 -17.10 -9.95 7.21
N ASN A 174 -18.01 -10.92 7.33
CA ASN A 174 -18.83 -11.43 6.20
C ASN A 174 -20.01 -10.50 5.88
N GLY A 175 -19.90 -9.21 6.21
CA GLY A 175 -20.96 -8.21 6.07
C GLY A 175 -20.61 -7.13 5.06
N ASP A 176 -21.56 -6.24 4.81
CA ASP A 176 -21.41 -5.16 3.85
C ASP A 176 -20.92 -3.87 4.54
N SER A 177 -19.76 -3.36 4.13
CA SER A 177 -19.24 -2.06 4.56
C SER A 177 -19.58 -0.97 3.55
N THR A 178 -19.43 0.31 3.91
CA THR A 178 -19.56 1.40 2.92
C THR A 178 -18.59 1.20 1.75
N PHE A 179 -17.39 0.69 2.02
CA PHE A 179 -16.38 0.51 0.99
C PHE A 179 -16.74 -0.63 0.04
N SER A 180 -17.15 -1.78 0.58
CA SER A 180 -17.55 -2.93 -0.25
C SER A 180 -18.83 -2.65 -1.03
N THR A 181 -19.83 -2.02 -0.42
CA THR A 181 -21.13 -1.76 -1.06
C THR A 181 -21.10 -0.65 -2.10
N ASN A 182 -20.41 0.46 -1.83
CA ASN A 182 -20.40 1.60 -2.73
C ASN A 182 -19.27 1.52 -3.77
N PHE A 183 -18.18 0.81 -3.47
CA PHE A 183 -16.96 0.84 -4.28
C PHE A 183 -16.37 -0.54 -4.60
N SER A 184 -16.98 -1.64 -4.12
CA SER A 184 -16.45 -3.00 -4.29
C SER A 184 -15.01 -3.15 -3.77
N ASP A 185 -14.68 -2.41 -2.72
CA ASP A 185 -13.34 -2.39 -2.11
C ASP A 185 -13.39 -2.97 -0.69
N THR A 186 -12.69 -4.08 -0.48
CA THR A 186 -12.54 -4.76 0.81
C THR A 186 -11.25 -4.41 1.53
N CYS A 187 -10.32 -3.71 0.86
CA CYS A 187 -9.03 -3.30 1.42
C CYS A 187 -8.83 -1.77 1.28
N PRO A 188 -9.74 -0.93 1.80
CA PRO A 188 -9.72 0.50 1.51
C PRO A 188 -8.52 1.19 2.17
N VAL A 189 -7.92 2.11 1.41
CA VAL A 189 -6.84 2.96 1.90
C VAL A 189 -7.36 4.34 2.28
N LEU A 190 -7.15 4.71 3.54
CA LEU A 190 -7.48 6.02 4.09
C LEU A 190 -6.24 6.90 4.14
N GLU A 191 -6.36 8.12 3.65
CA GLU A 191 -5.28 9.10 3.65
C GLU A 191 -5.65 10.36 4.44
N ARG A 192 -4.67 10.94 5.13
CA ARG A 192 -4.81 12.25 5.77
C ARG A 192 -3.54 13.07 5.59
N ALA A 193 -3.69 14.28 5.06
CA ALA A 193 -2.58 15.20 4.90
C ALA A 193 -1.93 15.54 6.26
N THR A 194 -0.61 15.68 6.26
CA THR A 194 0.17 16.04 7.44
C THR A 194 1.32 16.97 7.07
N ILE A 195 1.79 17.75 8.04
CA ILE A 195 3.00 18.55 7.91
C ILE A 195 4.26 17.78 8.34
N TRP A 196 4.07 16.59 8.91
CA TRP A 196 5.17 15.78 9.43
C TRP A 196 6.04 15.26 8.29
N GLN A 197 7.36 15.34 8.50
CA GLN A 197 8.35 14.92 7.51
C GLN A 197 9.06 13.66 8.02
N PRO A 198 9.41 12.72 7.12
CA PRO A 198 10.18 11.55 7.50
C PRO A 198 11.47 11.94 8.24
N GLN A 199 11.81 11.17 9.26
CA GLN A 199 13.01 11.34 10.08
C GLN A 199 14.12 10.35 9.69
N GLY A 200 13.77 9.29 8.98
CA GLY A 200 14.69 8.26 8.50
C GLY A 200 15.61 8.71 7.37
N THR A 201 16.58 7.85 7.07
CA THR A 201 17.55 8.06 6.00
C THR A 201 17.55 6.88 5.05
N VAL A 202 17.67 7.15 3.75
CA VAL A 202 17.75 6.09 2.73
C VAL A 202 18.94 5.16 2.96
N LYS A 203 18.72 3.86 2.76
CA LYS A 203 19.75 2.81 2.81
C LYS A 203 20.65 2.87 1.58
N LYS A 204 21.96 2.65 1.75
CA LYS A 204 22.97 2.85 0.69
C LYS A 204 23.85 1.62 0.53
N GLY A 205 23.89 1.05 -0.67
CA GLY A 205 24.70 -0.13 -0.96
C GLY A 205 24.13 -1.39 -0.30
N GLU A 206 22.81 -1.45 -0.11
CA GLU A 206 22.14 -2.50 0.64
C GLU A 206 21.11 -3.24 -0.22
N THR A 207 20.78 -4.46 0.20
CA THR A 207 19.62 -5.22 -0.28
C THR A 207 18.71 -5.43 0.92
N PHE A 208 17.43 -5.09 0.78
CA PHE A 208 16.46 -5.16 1.88
C PHE A 208 15.03 -5.35 1.35
N TYR A 209 14.12 -5.75 2.23
CA TYR A 209 12.69 -5.82 1.93
C TYR A 209 12.04 -4.47 2.25
N GLY A 210 11.22 -3.98 1.32
CA GLY A 210 10.53 -2.71 1.44
C GLY A 210 9.07 -2.79 1.03
N ALA A 211 8.19 -2.17 1.81
CA ALA A 211 6.79 -1.95 1.41
C ALA A 211 6.71 -0.70 0.53
N VAL A 212 6.29 -0.85 -0.72
CA VAL A 212 6.21 0.24 -1.71
C VAL A 212 4.83 0.88 -1.64
N TRP A 213 4.79 2.14 -1.26
CA TRP A 213 3.52 2.87 -1.05
C TRP A 213 3.16 3.82 -2.18
N LYS A 214 4.16 4.26 -2.94
CA LYS A 214 3.96 5.15 -4.07
C LYS A 214 5.13 5.04 -5.02
N MET A 215 4.84 5.16 -6.31
CA MET A 215 5.84 5.33 -7.34
C MET A 215 5.48 6.47 -8.27
N ASN A 216 6.49 7.19 -8.73
CA ASN A 216 6.34 8.23 -9.73
C ASN A 216 7.42 8.04 -10.81
N PRO A 217 7.06 7.40 -11.94
CA PRO A 217 7.97 7.17 -13.06
C PRO A 217 8.54 8.47 -13.65
N THR A 218 7.76 9.55 -13.68
CA THR A 218 8.19 10.86 -14.21
C THR A 218 9.32 11.46 -13.38
N THR A 219 9.19 11.42 -12.05
CA THR A 219 10.21 11.95 -11.13
C THR A 219 11.24 10.89 -10.70
N LYS A 220 11.15 9.66 -11.22
CA LYS A 220 11.98 8.52 -10.83
C LYS A 220 12.10 8.36 -9.32
N THR A 221 10.97 8.47 -8.61
CA THR A 221 10.92 8.41 -7.14
C THR A 221 9.99 7.29 -6.68
N VAL A 222 10.43 6.53 -5.68
CA VAL A 222 9.70 5.42 -5.04
C VAL A 222 9.67 5.68 -3.55
N TRP A 223 8.50 5.59 -2.92
CA TRP A 223 8.34 5.72 -1.47
C TRP A 223 8.32 4.32 -0.86
N VAL A 224 9.30 4.04 -0.01
CA VAL A 224 9.56 2.71 0.55
C VAL A 224 9.61 2.77 2.07
N ASP A 225 8.82 1.93 2.73
CA ASP A 225 8.89 1.67 4.17
C ASP A 225 9.69 0.40 4.43
N ASP A 226 10.47 0.38 5.51
CA ASP A 226 11.30 -0.78 5.85
C ASP A 226 10.45 -1.86 6.51
N VAL A 227 10.54 -3.08 5.95
CA VAL A 227 9.83 -4.24 6.44
C VAL A 227 10.75 -5.45 6.56
N THR A 228 10.33 -6.43 7.35
CA THR A 228 10.85 -7.79 7.27
C THR A 228 10.38 -8.47 5.99
N GLU A 229 10.95 -9.65 5.71
CA GLU A 229 10.52 -10.51 4.61
C GLU A 229 9.02 -10.88 4.69
N ASP A 230 8.51 -11.15 5.90
CA ASP A 230 7.08 -11.39 6.17
C ASP A 230 6.24 -10.09 6.27
N GLY A 231 6.77 -8.97 5.77
CA GLY A 231 6.04 -7.71 5.65
C GLY A 231 5.76 -6.96 6.96
N LEU A 232 6.38 -7.36 8.07
CA LEU A 232 6.27 -6.63 9.34
C LEU A 232 7.13 -5.36 9.28
N ASN A 233 6.53 -4.21 9.61
CA ASN A 233 7.27 -2.95 9.68
C ASN A 233 8.37 -3.01 10.75
N ILE A 234 9.60 -2.67 10.36
CA ILE A 234 10.77 -2.60 11.27
C ILE A 234 11.21 -1.16 11.54
N GLY A 235 10.61 -0.19 10.84
CA GLY A 235 10.93 1.22 10.91
C GLY A 235 9.98 2.01 11.81
N ARG A 236 9.82 3.29 11.46
CA ARG A 236 8.90 4.21 12.14
C ARG A 236 7.55 4.30 11.45
N TYR A 237 7.21 3.35 10.58
CA TYR A 237 6.08 3.50 9.65
C TYR A 237 6.26 4.72 8.74
N GLU A 238 7.45 4.90 8.17
CA GLU A 238 7.75 6.04 7.30
C GLU A 238 8.29 5.58 5.95
N SER A 239 7.57 5.93 4.91
CA SER A 239 7.91 5.61 3.54
C SER A 239 8.86 6.68 2.99
N LEU A 240 10.15 6.33 2.93
CA LEU A 240 11.21 7.24 2.50
C LEU A 240 11.24 7.37 0.97
N PRO A 241 11.42 8.58 0.42
CA PRO A 241 11.53 8.79 -1.03
C PRO A 241 12.93 8.40 -1.53
N TYR A 242 13.03 7.28 -2.21
CA TYR A 242 14.22 6.83 -2.92
C TYR A 242 14.22 7.33 -4.36
N GLN A 243 15.37 7.83 -4.83
CA GLN A 243 15.58 8.07 -6.26
C GLN A 243 15.91 6.76 -6.96
N VAL A 244 15.47 6.62 -8.21
CA VAL A 244 15.73 5.43 -9.02
C VAL A 244 16.93 5.67 -9.94
N ALA A 245 17.80 4.67 -10.03
CA ALA A 245 18.97 4.70 -10.89
C ALA A 245 18.55 4.74 -12.38
N PRO A 246 19.32 5.38 -13.27
CA PRO A 246 18.92 5.60 -14.66
C PRO A 246 18.50 4.34 -15.43
N GLN A 247 19.09 3.19 -15.09
CA GLN A 247 18.90 1.90 -15.75
C GLN A 247 17.60 1.17 -15.38
N LEU A 248 16.97 1.50 -14.25
CA LEU A 248 15.72 0.86 -13.84
C LEU A 248 14.54 1.65 -14.43
N ASP A 249 13.73 0.97 -15.24
CA ASP A 249 12.49 1.53 -15.80
C ASP A 249 11.30 1.11 -14.93
N LEU A 250 10.75 2.09 -14.19
CA LEU A 250 9.57 1.86 -13.34
C LEU A 250 8.32 1.49 -14.16
N ASN A 251 8.24 1.84 -15.45
CA ASN A 251 7.08 1.49 -16.28
C ASN A 251 7.13 0.04 -16.77
N ALA A 252 8.28 -0.61 -16.67
CA ALA A 252 8.44 -2.01 -17.05
C ALA A 252 8.15 -2.96 -15.88
N LEU A 253 7.89 -2.44 -14.67
CA LEU A 253 7.52 -3.26 -13.51
C LEU A 253 6.11 -3.84 -13.68
N PRO A 254 5.84 -5.07 -13.22
CA PRO A 254 4.53 -5.72 -13.35
C PRO A 254 3.42 -4.88 -12.69
N PRO A 255 2.48 -4.30 -13.46
CA PRO A 255 1.46 -3.39 -12.91
C PRO A 255 0.58 -4.04 -11.85
N GLN A 256 0.31 -5.34 -11.98
CA GLN A 256 -0.54 -6.12 -11.08
C GLN A 256 0.05 -6.31 -9.68
N LEU A 257 1.36 -6.11 -9.50
CA LEU A 257 2.04 -6.19 -8.21
C LEU A 257 2.24 -4.81 -7.56
N LEU A 258 1.77 -3.74 -8.21
CA LEU A 258 1.84 -2.37 -7.72
C LEU A 258 0.63 -2.06 -6.83
N VAL A 259 0.50 -2.79 -5.73
CA VAL A 259 -0.48 -2.51 -4.69
C VAL A 259 0.13 -1.63 -3.60
N ASN A 260 -0.70 -0.81 -2.96
CA ASN A 260 -0.25 0.03 -1.84
C ASN A 260 0.36 -0.87 -0.75
N GLY A 261 1.61 -0.59 -0.37
CA GLY A 261 2.30 -1.37 0.65
C GLY A 261 2.76 -2.76 0.19
N GLY A 262 2.70 -3.07 -1.11
CA GLY A 262 3.24 -4.32 -1.66
C GLY A 262 4.71 -4.51 -1.28
N ILE A 263 5.13 -5.74 -1.01
CA ILE A 263 6.48 -6.04 -0.52
C ILE A 263 7.41 -6.30 -1.70
N TRP A 264 8.59 -5.71 -1.66
CA TRP A 264 9.60 -5.80 -2.71
C TRP A 264 10.97 -6.06 -2.10
N THR A 265 11.76 -6.90 -2.76
CA THR A 265 13.21 -6.93 -2.59
C THR A 265 13.81 -5.74 -3.33
N ILE A 266 14.51 -4.86 -2.61
CA ILE A 266 15.04 -3.61 -3.13
C ILE A 266 16.55 -3.60 -2.97
N GLN A 267 17.25 -3.24 -4.05
CA GLN A 267 18.71 -3.05 -4.04
C GLN A 267 19.04 -1.58 -4.28
N THR A 268 19.96 -1.03 -3.49
CA THR A 268 20.43 0.35 -3.65
C THR A 268 21.93 0.43 -3.95
N ASP A 269 22.33 1.45 -4.73
CA ASP A 269 23.73 1.77 -4.94
C ASP A 269 24.35 2.52 -3.75
N SER A 270 25.66 2.79 -3.83
CA SER A 270 26.39 3.55 -2.81
C SER A 270 25.88 4.98 -2.55
N MET A 271 25.04 5.53 -3.45
CA MET A 271 24.39 6.82 -3.28
C MET A 271 22.99 6.69 -2.65
N GLY A 272 22.45 5.47 -2.52
CA GLY A 272 21.11 5.19 -2.05
C GLY A 272 20.05 5.25 -3.15
N ARG A 273 20.44 5.16 -4.42
CA ARG A 273 19.48 5.06 -5.52
C ARG A 273 19.09 3.61 -5.72
N ILE A 274 17.81 3.36 -5.95
CA ILE A 274 17.31 2.01 -6.25
C ILE A 274 17.81 1.57 -7.61
N THR A 275 18.53 0.45 -7.67
CA THR A 275 19.08 -0.13 -8.89
C THR A 275 18.30 -1.34 -9.38
N ALA A 276 17.60 -2.03 -8.49
CA ALA A 276 16.72 -3.15 -8.80
C ALA A 276 15.58 -3.21 -7.78
N MET A 277 14.41 -3.66 -8.26
CA MET A 277 13.24 -3.95 -7.45
C MET A 277 12.62 -5.22 -8.00
N GLU A 278 12.47 -6.22 -7.15
CA GLU A 278 11.82 -7.47 -7.48
C GLU A 278 10.66 -7.67 -6.50
N PRO A 279 9.44 -7.95 -6.98
CA PRO A 279 8.31 -8.15 -6.09
C PRO A 279 8.61 -9.35 -5.19
N TYR A 280 8.43 -9.17 -3.89
CA TYR A 280 8.46 -10.30 -2.96
C TYR A 280 7.09 -10.96 -3.04
N ILE A 281 7.00 -11.98 -3.88
CA ILE A 281 5.91 -12.94 -3.82
C ILE A 281 6.19 -13.71 -2.54
N TYR A 282 5.27 -13.63 -1.55
CA TYR A 282 5.30 -14.52 -0.39
C TYR A 282 5.67 -15.88 -0.93
N GLY A 283 6.80 -16.42 -0.45
CA GLY A 283 7.27 -17.72 -0.89
C GLY A 283 6.07 -18.65 -0.96
N GLU A 284 6.04 -19.46 -2.02
CA GLU A 284 5.33 -20.73 -2.02
C GLU A 284 5.12 -21.14 -0.56
N TYR A 285 3.87 -21.27 -0.13
CA TYR A 285 3.64 -22.09 1.03
C TYR A 285 4.27 -23.44 0.66
N ASP A 286 5.50 -23.67 1.10
CA ASP A 286 6.13 -24.99 1.17
C ASP A 286 5.46 -25.72 2.34
N ASP A 287 4.13 -25.78 2.29
CA ASP A 287 3.31 -26.76 2.95
C ASP A 287 2.98 -27.89 1.95
N GLY A 288 3.80 -28.09 0.92
CA GLY A 288 3.59 -29.15 -0.06
C GLY A 288 2.26 -29.06 -0.81
N TYR A 289 1.54 -27.95 -0.73
CA TYR A 289 0.53 -27.57 -1.68
C TYR A 289 1.21 -26.63 -2.67
N ASP A 290 1.70 -27.19 -3.79
CA ASP A 290 1.70 -26.42 -5.04
C ASP A 290 0.35 -25.68 -5.07
N MET A 291 0.35 -24.36 -5.26
CA MET A 291 -0.88 -23.68 -5.68
C MET A 291 -1.20 -24.19 -7.09
N GLU A 292 -1.66 -25.43 -7.17
CA GLU A 292 -2.31 -26.00 -8.32
C GLU A 292 -3.56 -25.16 -8.51
N MET A 293 -3.45 -24.16 -9.38
CA MET A 293 -4.62 -23.55 -9.97
C MET A 293 -5.46 -24.68 -10.55
N THR A 294 -6.73 -24.74 -10.16
CA THR A 294 -7.65 -25.72 -10.70
C THR A 294 -8.10 -25.33 -12.11
N GLU A 295 -8.51 -26.31 -12.91
CA GLU A 295 -9.11 -26.05 -14.23
C GLU A 295 -10.34 -25.13 -14.11
N GLU A 296 -11.13 -25.26 -13.04
CA GLU A 296 -12.28 -24.38 -12.77
C GLU A 296 -11.89 -22.92 -12.47
N GLU A 297 -10.81 -22.70 -11.73
CA GLU A 297 -10.28 -21.35 -11.46
C GLU A 297 -9.74 -20.72 -12.74
N ALA A 298 -8.97 -21.48 -13.53
CA ALA A 298 -8.47 -21.05 -14.82
C ALA A 298 -9.62 -20.71 -15.79
N ALA A 299 -10.69 -21.52 -15.80
CA ALA A 299 -11.92 -21.26 -16.57
C ALA A 299 -12.57 -19.94 -16.16
N THR A 300 -12.65 -19.69 -14.86
CA THR A 300 -13.27 -18.48 -14.29
C THR A 300 -12.51 -17.24 -14.74
N ILE A 301 -11.17 -17.25 -14.62
CA ILE A 301 -10.30 -16.16 -15.07
C ILE A 301 -10.44 -15.94 -16.57
N LEU A 302 -10.33 -17.00 -17.38
CA LEU A 302 -10.41 -16.91 -18.84
C LEU A 302 -11.77 -16.35 -19.29
N SER A 303 -12.85 -16.77 -18.62
CA SER A 303 -14.20 -16.27 -18.89
C SER A 303 -14.39 -14.78 -18.55
N GLY A 304 -13.46 -14.15 -17.82
CA GLY A 304 -13.48 -12.70 -17.56
C GLY A 304 -13.15 -11.86 -18.80
N PHE A 305 -12.56 -12.45 -19.84
CA PHE A 305 -12.11 -11.72 -21.03
C PHE A 305 -13.23 -11.57 -22.07
N THR A 306 -13.45 -10.34 -22.54
CA THR A 306 -14.52 -10.00 -23.50
C THR A 306 -14.47 -10.83 -24.79
N GLU A 307 -13.27 -11.08 -25.32
CA GLU A 307 -13.07 -11.91 -26.51
C GLU A 307 -13.49 -13.36 -26.28
N VAL A 308 -13.13 -13.94 -25.14
CA VAL A 308 -13.50 -15.30 -24.76
C VAL A 308 -15.02 -15.39 -24.58
N GLN A 309 -15.62 -14.42 -23.88
CA GLN A 309 -17.08 -14.35 -23.72
C GLN A 309 -17.80 -14.27 -25.06
N PHE A 310 -17.25 -13.56 -26.05
CA PHE A 310 -17.82 -13.52 -27.39
C PHE A 310 -17.90 -14.94 -27.99
N TYR A 311 -16.81 -15.71 -27.94
CA TYR A 311 -16.77 -17.09 -28.45
C TYR A 311 -17.70 -18.05 -27.70
N LEU A 312 -17.73 -17.97 -26.37
CA LEU A 312 -18.65 -18.77 -25.56
C LEU A 312 -20.11 -18.47 -25.90
N ASN A 313 -20.45 -17.19 -26.12
CA ASN A 313 -21.79 -16.79 -26.55
C ASN A 313 -22.16 -17.23 -27.97
N GLN A 314 -21.17 -17.56 -28.82
CA GLN A 314 -21.40 -18.20 -30.12
C GLN A 314 -21.59 -19.72 -30.04
N GLY A 315 -21.59 -20.29 -28.83
CA GLY A 315 -21.82 -21.72 -28.60
C GLY A 315 -20.55 -22.56 -28.50
N MET A 316 -19.37 -21.93 -28.44
CA MET A 316 -18.13 -22.64 -28.12
C MET A 316 -18.11 -23.03 -26.65
N SER A 317 -17.36 -24.07 -26.32
CA SER A 317 -17.15 -24.54 -24.95
C SER A 317 -15.65 -24.56 -24.63
N MET A 318 -15.32 -24.49 -23.35
CA MET A 318 -13.96 -24.74 -22.87
C MET A 318 -13.74 -26.25 -22.74
N PHE A 319 -12.53 -26.69 -23.07
CA PHE A 319 -12.09 -28.07 -22.93
C PHE A 319 -10.71 -28.10 -22.30
N PHE A 320 -10.56 -29.00 -21.34
CA PHE A 320 -9.35 -29.18 -20.55
C PHE A 320 -8.81 -30.58 -20.82
N ASP A 321 -7.55 -30.64 -21.26
CA ASP A 321 -6.84 -31.88 -21.52
C ASP A 321 -5.88 -32.25 -20.36
N GLY A 322 -5.84 -31.43 -19.29
CA GLY A 322 -4.80 -31.48 -18.26
C GLY A 322 -3.44 -30.99 -18.75
N ASP A 323 -3.40 -30.32 -19.90
CA ASP A 323 -2.17 -29.80 -20.50
C ASP A 323 -1.66 -28.57 -19.74
N ILE A 324 -0.35 -28.54 -19.52
CA ILE A 324 0.35 -27.48 -18.78
C ILE A 324 1.53 -27.00 -19.63
N GLU A 325 1.71 -25.67 -19.68
CA GLU A 325 2.81 -25.03 -20.41
C GLU A 325 3.55 -24.02 -19.52
N VAL A 326 4.88 -23.98 -19.64
CA VAL A 326 5.69 -23.01 -18.89
C VAL A 326 5.94 -21.78 -19.75
N ILE A 327 5.21 -20.69 -19.48
CA ILE A 327 5.26 -19.45 -20.26
C ILE A 327 5.83 -18.35 -19.38
N SER A 328 6.93 -17.72 -19.82
CA SER A 328 7.63 -16.67 -19.05
C SER A 328 8.01 -17.08 -17.61
N GLY A 329 8.20 -18.37 -17.37
CA GLY A 329 8.52 -18.92 -16.04
C GLY A 329 7.30 -19.26 -15.18
N GLU A 330 6.08 -19.10 -15.69
CA GLU A 330 4.83 -19.43 -15.00
C GLU A 330 4.26 -20.76 -15.53
N THR A 331 3.81 -21.64 -14.64
CA THR A 331 3.18 -22.93 -14.97
C THR A 331 1.70 -22.70 -15.29
N CYS A 332 1.35 -22.58 -16.57
CA CYS A 332 0.01 -22.21 -17.03
C CYS A 332 -0.84 -23.43 -17.39
N ILE A 333 -2.14 -23.42 -17.04
CA ILE A 333 -3.12 -24.39 -17.54
C ILE A 333 -3.51 -24.01 -18.96
N VAL A 334 -3.42 -24.97 -19.87
CA VAL A 334 -3.84 -24.80 -21.27
C VAL A 334 -5.33 -25.15 -21.41
N ILE A 335 -6.09 -24.21 -21.97
CA ILE A 335 -7.53 -24.34 -22.21
C ILE A 335 -7.77 -24.23 -23.72
N ALA A 336 -8.41 -25.25 -24.29
CA ALA A 336 -8.90 -25.20 -25.65
C ALA A 336 -10.33 -24.66 -25.69
N LEU A 337 -10.57 -23.62 -26.48
CA LEU A 337 -11.91 -23.20 -26.88
C LEU A 337 -12.27 -23.89 -28.20
N GLY A 338 -13.49 -24.41 -28.29
CA GLY A 338 -13.88 -25.21 -29.44
C GLY A 338 -15.35 -25.61 -29.47
N THR A 339 -15.70 -26.37 -30.50
CA THR A 339 -17.06 -26.88 -30.70
C THR A 339 -17.19 -28.28 -30.10
N ASN A 340 -18.12 -28.45 -29.16
CA ASN A 340 -18.41 -29.73 -28.54
C ASN A 340 -19.43 -30.52 -29.38
N HIS A 341 -19.01 -31.65 -29.95
CA HIS A 341 -19.91 -32.63 -30.57
C HIS A 341 -20.10 -33.83 -29.63
N ARG A 342 -21.19 -34.58 -29.82
CA ARG A 342 -21.53 -35.72 -28.94
C ARG A 342 -20.41 -36.74 -28.76
N ASP A 343 -19.60 -36.95 -29.79
CA ASP A 343 -18.59 -38.01 -29.82
C ASP A 343 -17.14 -37.47 -29.81
N TYR A 344 -16.94 -36.17 -30.01
CA TYR A 344 -15.61 -35.55 -30.09
C TYR A 344 -15.67 -34.02 -29.90
N PHE A 345 -14.55 -33.45 -29.48
CA PHE A 345 -14.36 -32.02 -29.33
C PHE A 345 -13.44 -31.47 -30.42
N VAL A 346 -13.85 -30.42 -31.13
CA VAL A 346 -13.02 -29.74 -32.14
C VAL A 346 -12.38 -28.51 -31.49
N ARG A 347 -11.08 -28.57 -31.24
CA ARG A 347 -10.29 -27.47 -30.67
C ARG A 347 -10.01 -26.43 -31.76
N GLU A 348 -10.32 -25.17 -31.49
CA GLU A 348 -10.21 -24.08 -32.46
C GLU A 348 -9.23 -22.99 -31.99
N LEU A 349 -9.29 -22.63 -30.71
CA LEU A 349 -8.43 -21.62 -30.09
C LEU A 349 -7.77 -22.20 -28.84
N TYR A 350 -6.53 -21.81 -28.56
CA TYR A 350 -5.83 -22.22 -27.35
C TYR A 350 -5.48 -21.00 -26.52
N TYR A 351 -5.73 -21.11 -25.23
CA TYR A 351 -5.37 -20.14 -24.22
C TYR A 351 -4.54 -20.81 -23.14
N ALA A 352 -3.68 -20.06 -22.49
CA ALA A 352 -2.96 -20.50 -21.31
C ALA A 352 -3.21 -19.50 -20.18
N VAL A 353 -3.60 -20.01 -19.02
CA VAL A 353 -3.91 -19.19 -17.85
C VAL A 353 -2.89 -19.49 -16.76
N SER A 354 -2.19 -18.46 -16.30
CA SER A 354 -1.24 -18.62 -15.21
C SER A 354 -1.92 -18.56 -13.85
N PRO A 355 -1.31 -19.17 -12.81
CA PRO A 355 -1.75 -19.08 -11.42
C PRO A 355 -2.00 -17.64 -10.94
N TYR A 356 -1.31 -16.68 -11.55
CA TYR A 356 -1.36 -15.26 -11.22
C TYR A 356 -2.39 -14.46 -12.04
N GLY A 357 -3.21 -15.15 -12.85
CA GLY A 357 -4.27 -14.54 -13.65
C GLY A 357 -3.83 -13.96 -14.98
N THR A 358 -2.57 -14.18 -15.38
CA THR A 358 -2.09 -13.80 -16.72
C THR A 358 -2.70 -14.74 -17.75
N VAL A 359 -3.26 -14.20 -18.83
CA VAL A 359 -3.84 -15.00 -19.92
C VAL A 359 -3.06 -14.79 -21.20
N TYR A 360 -2.72 -15.89 -21.85
CA TYR A 360 -2.05 -15.92 -23.15
C TYR A 360 -2.96 -16.54 -24.19
N SER A 361 -2.94 -16.03 -25.42
CA SER A 361 -3.49 -16.70 -26.60
C SER A 361 -2.37 -17.31 -27.43
N TYR A 362 -2.62 -18.49 -27.97
CA TYR A 362 -1.67 -19.17 -28.84
C TYR A 362 -1.86 -18.71 -30.30
N ASP A 363 -0.78 -18.25 -30.91
CA ASP A 363 -0.72 -17.96 -32.33
C ASP A 363 -0.10 -19.15 -33.08
N VAL A 364 -0.97 -19.89 -33.78
CA VAL A 364 -0.60 -21.07 -34.58
C VAL A 364 0.30 -20.74 -35.78
N ILE A 365 0.33 -19.49 -36.25
CA ILE A 365 1.14 -19.07 -37.41
C ILE A 365 2.59 -18.89 -36.98
N THR A 366 2.79 -18.25 -35.83
CA THR A 366 4.12 -17.95 -35.30
C THR A 366 4.63 -19.02 -34.33
N ASP A 367 3.76 -19.95 -33.91
CA ASP A 367 4.04 -20.97 -32.90
C ASP A 367 4.48 -20.33 -31.57
N THR A 368 3.73 -19.31 -31.13
CA THR A 368 4.05 -18.55 -29.91
C THR A 368 2.83 -18.23 -29.06
N TRP A 369 3.06 -18.10 -27.76
CA TRP A 369 2.09 -17.58 -26.79
C TRP A 369 2.22 -16.05 -26.71
N ASN A 370 1.09 -15.35 -26.89
CA ASN A 370 1.00 -13.89 -26.86
C ASN A 370 0.07 -13.46 -25.73
N LEU A 371 0.39 -12.35 -25.05
CA LEU A 371 -0.43 -11.85 -23.94
C LEU A 371 -1.80 -11.40 -24.45
N LEU A 372 -2.87 -11.92 -23.86
CA LEU A 372 -4.24 -11.57 -24.21
C LEU A 372 -4.61 -10.19 -23.62
N GLY A 373 -5.08 -9.27 -24.47
CA GLY A 373 -5.48 -7.90 -24.06
C GLY A 373 -4.54 -6.76 -24.49
N LEU A 374 -3.47 -7.04 -25.24
CA LEU A 374 -2.62 -6.02 -25.90
C LEU A 374 -3.00 -5.78 -27.39
N GLY A 375 -4.22 -6.13 -27.80
CA GLY A 375 -4.73 -6.03 -29.17
C GLY A 375 -5.77 -4.94 -29.38
#